data_AF-A0A9D2FA43-F1
#
_entry.id   AF-A0A9D2FA43-F1
#
_cell.length_a   1.000
_cell.length_b   1.000
_cell.length_c   1.000
_cell.angle_alpha   90.00
_cell.angle_beta   90.00
_cell.angle_gamma   90.00
#
_symmetry.space_group_name_H-M   'P 1'
#
loop_
_entity.id
_entity.type
_entity.pdbx_description
1 polymer ?
#
loop_
_entity_poly.entity_id
_entity_poly.type
_entity_poly.pdbx_seq_one_letter_code
_entity_poly.pdbx_strand_id
1 'polypeptide(L)'
;MKAEIQKKLCEIERKENCRILLAVESGSRAWGFASPDSDYDVRFIYVRPREYYLKLEKSRDVLEYPIHDLLDINGWDLNKTLRLLHKSNPTVFEWFSSPIIYQTSPFASRFKSLMQEYFSSKNSLWHYISMAENNNREYLHGDRVKAKKYFYVLRPVLACRWILEKGTPPPMLFTELMDSQLDGRLRVIVEDLLEMKIHAPEVQQIDRIDSLNRYLDTSIADIKQRIAVLPAEAPRDWAKLDALFLSELG
;
A
#
# COMPACT_ATOMS: atom_id res chain seq x y z
N MET A 1 6.07 19.23 -9.76
CA MET A 1 5.11 18.12 -9.58
C MET A 1 4.17 18.28 -8.38
N LYS A 2 4.63 18.36 -7.12
CA LYS A 2 3.72 18.45 -5.94
C LYS A 2 2.60 19.50 -6.08
N ALA A 3 2.93 20.72 -6.47
CA ALA A 3 1.94 21.80 -6.67
C ALA A 3 0.92 21.49 -7.78
N GLU A 4 1.34 20.78 -8.84
CA GLU A 4 0.47 20.34 -9.92
C GLU A 4 -0.52 19.26 -9.45
N ILE A 5 -0.02 18.29 -8.68
CA ILE A 5 -0.85 17.27 -8.03
C ILE A 5 -1.89 17.93 -7.14
N GLN A 6 -1.47 18.87 -6.28
CA GLN A 6 -2.39 19.60 -5.40
C GLN A 6 -3.44 20.39 -6.19
N LYS A 7 -3.06 21.03 -7.30
CA LYS A 7 -4.00 21.73 -8.18
C LYS A 7 -5.06 20.75 -8.75
N LYS A 8 -4.63 19.60 -9.25
CA LYS A 8 -5.53 18.56 -9.77
C LYS A 8 -6.46 18.00 -8.68
N LEU A 9 -5.96 17.79 -7.46
CA LEU A 9 -6.79 17.37 -6.32
C LEU A 9 -7.89 18.41 -6.02
N CYS A 10 -7.58 19.70 -6.03
CA CYS A 10 -8.58 20.76 -5.86
C CYS A 10 -9.60 20.84 -7.01
N GLU A 11 -9.18 20.53 -8.24
CA GLU A 11 -10.08 20.44 -9.40
C GLU A 11 -11.03 19.24 -9.26
N ILE A 12 -10.52 18.10 -8.78
CA ILE A 12 -11.31 16.91 -8.47
C ILE A 12 -12.36 17.22 -7.39
N GLU A 13 -11.99 17.86 -6.28
CA GLU A 13 -12.94 18.23 -5.22
C GLU A 13 -14.12 19.05 -5.76
N ARG A 14 -13.84 20.05 -6.62
CA ARG A 14 -14.87 20.88 -7.24
C ARG A 14 -15.73 20.12 -8.24
N LYS A 15 -15.09 19.38 -9.16
CA LYS A 15 -15.78 18.65 -10.23
C LYS A 15 -16.68 17.55 -9.67
N GLU A 16 -16.17 16.82 -8.70
CA GLU A 16 -16.86 15.67 -8.12
C GLU A 16 -17.80 16.09 -6.98
N ASN A 17 -17.76 17.34 -6.52
CA ASN A 17 -18.48 17.80 -5.34
C ASN A 17 -18.19 16.88 -4.13
N CYS A 18 -16.91 16.76 -3.78
CA CYS A 18 -16.43 15.98 -2.65
C CYS A 18 -15.33 16.74 -1.90
N ARG A 19 -15.03 16.27 -0.68
CA ARG A 19 -13.91 16.76 0.13
C ARG A 19 -12.85 15.68 0.26
N ILE A 20 -11.61 15.99 -0.09
CA ILE A 20 -10.47 15.10 0.07
C ILE A 20 -9.97 15.19 1.52
N LEU A 21 -9.95 14.04 2.19
CA LEU A 21 -9.57 13.90 3.59
C LEU A 21 -8.07 13.63 3.75
N LEU A 22 -7.49 12.90 2.81
CA LEU A 22 -6.08 12.55 2.72
C LEU A 22 -5.72 12.33 1.25
N ALA A 23 -4.57 12.82 0.81
CA ALA A 23 -3.94 12.44 -0.45
C ALA A 23 -2.44 12.24 -0.23
N VAL A 24 -1.94 11.09 -0.68
CA VAL A 24 -0.58 10.62 -0.45
C VAL A 24 0.01 10.03 -1.72
N GLU A 25 1.33 9.94 -1.75
CA GLU A 25 2.03 9.11 -2.71
C GLU A 25 1.89 7.64 -2.33
N SER A 26 1.87 6.77 -3.34
CA SER A 26 1.95 5.32 -3.20
C SER A 26 3.07 4.78 -4.11
N GLY A 27 3.16 3.46 -4.25
CA GLY A 27 4.11 2.84 -5.17
C GLY A 27 5.60 3.12 -4.86
N SER A 28 6.43 3.07 -5.90
CA SER A 28 7.90 3.10 -5.76
C SER A 28 8.43 4.38 -5.11
N ARG A 29 7.76 5.51 -5.33
CA ARG A 29 8.09 6.81 -4.71
C ARG A 29 7.85 6.79 -3.21
N ALA A 30 6.69 6.32 -2.77
CA ALA A 30 6.38 6.20 -1.35
C ALA A 30 7.21 5.11 -0.65
N TRP A 31 7.60 4.06 -1.38
CA TRP A 31 8.47 3.01 -0.88
C TRP A 31 9.95 3.40 -0.81
N GLY A 32 10.34 4.55 -1.38
CA GLY A 32 11.71 5.07 -1.30
C GLY A 32 12.68 4.50 -2.33
N PHE A 33 12.18 3.95 -3.43
CA PHE A 33 13.02 3.39 -4.49
C PHE A 33 12.68 3.85 -5.90
N ALA A 34 12.06 5.03 -6.06
CA ALA A 34 11.69 5.54 -7.38
C ALA A 34 12.90 5.70 -8.32
N SER A 35 12.68 5.32 -9.58
CA SER A 35 13.59 5.61 -10.69
C SER A 35 13.20 6.95 -11.33
N PRO A 36 14.05 7.55 -12.19
CA PRO A 36 13.73 8.82 -12.85
C PRO A 36 12.42 8.80 -13.65
N ASP A 37 12.07 7.65 -14.21
CA ASP A 37 10.88 7.36 -15.00
C ASP A 37 9.71 6.75 -14.19
N SER A 38 9.82 6.69 -12.85
CA SER A 38 8.71 6.21 -12.03
C SER A 38 7.50 7.15 -12.07
N ASP A 39 6.31 6.56 -12.18
CA ASP A 39 5.03 7.26 -12.06
C ASP A 39 4.84 7.93 -10.69
N TYR A 40 3.90 8.86 -10.63
CA TYR A 40 3.35 9.45 -9.40
C TYR A 40 2.01 8.75 -9.13
N ASP A 41 2.03 7.80 -8.21
CA ASP A 41 0.90 6.98 -7.78
C ASP A 41 0.10 7.72 -6.69
N VAL A 42 -0.64 8.75 -7.09
CA VAL A 42 -1.44 9.54 -6.15
C VAL A 42 -2.65 8.75 -5.70
N ARG A 43 -2.74 8.52 -4.39
CA ARG A 43 -3.88 7.84 -3.75
C ARG A 43 -4.54 8.77 -2.77
N PHE A 44 -5.86 8.88 -2.83
CA PHE A 44 -6.60 9.79 -1.96
C PHE A 44 -7.86 9.16 -1.38
N ILE A 45 -8.30 9.70 -0.25
CA ILE A 45 -9.55 9.36 0.41
C ILE A 45 -10.43 10.59 0.36
N TYR A 46 -11.67 10.43 -0.08
CA TYR A 46 -12.63 11.51 -0.17
C TYR A 46 -13.95 11.16 0.51
N VAL A 47 -14.71 12.20 0.88
CA VAL A 47 -16.08 12.08 1.39
C VAL A 47 -17.00 12.97 0.57
N ARG A 48 -18.23 12.52 0.36
CA ARG A 48 -19.26 13.24 -0.40
C ARG A 48 -20.32 13.83 0.54
N PRO A 49 -21.17 14.75 0.05
CA PRO A 49 -22.32 15.23 0.82
C PRO A 49 -23.24 14.10 1.26
N ARG A 50 -23.90 14.28 2.41
CA ARG A 50 -24.78 13.26 3.01
C ARG A 50 -25.83 12.72 2.04
N GLU A 51 -26.41 13.58 1.22
CA GLU A 51 -27.43 13.25 0.23
C GLU A 51 -26.93 12.21 -0.78
N TYR A 52 -25.61 12.15 -1.03
CA TYR A 52 -25.00 11.18 -1.92
C TYR A 52 -25.10 9.75 -1.40
N TYR A 53 -25.05 9.57 -0.08
CA TYR A 53 -25.13 8.26 0.59
C TYR A 53 -26.56 7.81 0.88
N LEU A 54 -27.54 8.72 0.79
CA LEU A 54 -28.95 8.45 1.05
C LEU A 54 -29.77 8.20 -0.23
N LYS A 55 -29.12 8.10 -1.40
CA LYS A 55 -29.77 7.75 -2.65
C LYS A 55 -30.16 6.27 -2.66
N LEU A 56 -31.28 5.96 -3.32
CA LEU A 56 -31.71 4.57 -3.55
C LEU A 56 -30.76 3.84 -4.53
N GLU A 57 -30.22 4.57 -5.50
CA GLU A 57 -29.22 4.03 -6.42
C GLU A 57 -27.86 3.88 -5.72
N LYS A 58 -27.21 2.75 -5.97
CA LYS A 58 -25.87 2.51 -5.44
C LYS A 58 -24.87 3.40 -6.17
N SER A 59 -24.29 4.34 -5.42
CA SER A 59 -23.24 5.21 -5.92
C SER A 59 -21.89 4.49 -6.05
N ARG A 60 -21.07 4.94 -7.02
CA ARG A 60 -19.69 4.47 -7.17
C ARG A 60 -18.84 4.96 -5.99
N ASP A 61 -18.01 4.06 -5.46
CA ASP A 61 -17.19 4.30 -4.26
C ASP A 61 -15.70 4.51 -4.58
N VAL A 62 -15.37 4.70 -5.86
CA VAL A 62 -14.02 4.90 -6.40
C VAL A 62 -14.04 6.00 -7.45
N LEU A 63 -13.01 6.83 -7.46
CA LEU A 63 -12.68 7.76 -8.53
C LEU A 63 -11.36 7.33 -9.18
N GLU A 64 -11.42 6.90 -10.43
CA GLU A 64 -10.27 6.49 -11.23
C GLU A 64 -10.15 7.45 -12.42
N TYR A 65 -8.97 8.03 -12.61
CA TYR A 65 -8.69 8.93 -13.73
C TYR A 65 -7.71 8.26 -14.69
N PRO A 66 -7.85 8.49 -16.02
CA PRO A 66 -6.86 8.03 -16.97
C PRO A 66 -5.46 8.54 -16.61
N ILE A 67 -4.46 7.69 -16.79
CA ILE A 67 -3.06 8.09 -16.60
C ILE A 67 -2.74 9.16 -17.66
N HIS A 68 -2.27 10.31 -17.19
CA HIS A 68 -1.81 11.40 -18.03
C HIS A 68 -0.34 11.67 -17.71
N ASP A 69 0.52 11.48 -18.71
CA ASP A 69 1.97 11.45 -18.60
C ASP A 69 2.44 10.39 -17.58
N LEU A 70 2.92 10.82 -16.41
CA LEU A 70 3.37 9.97 -15.32
C LEU A 70 2.41 9.96 -14.13
N LEU A 71 1.22 10.54 -14.27
CA LEU A 71 0.33 10.79 -13.14
C LEU A 71 -0.84 9.82 -13.11
N ASP A 72 -0.83 8.94 -12.10
CA ASP A 72 -1.89 7.98 -11.83
C ASP A 72 -2.66 8.37 -10.56
N ILE A 73 -3.86 8.93 -10.71
CA ILE A 73 -4.67 9.44 -9.61
C ILE A 73 -5.88 8.54 -9.37
N ASN A 74 -5.94 7.94 -8.17
CA ASN A 74 -7.04 7.08 -7.76
C ASN A 74 -7.52 7.41 -6.34
N GLY A 75 -8.84 7.46 -6.17
CA GLY A 75 -9.48 7.86 -4.93
C GLY A 75 -10.47 6.84 -4.42
N TRP A 76 -10.49 6.62 -3.11
CA TRP A 76 -11.52 5.81 -2.45
C TRP A 76 -12.46 6.70 -1.63
N ASP A 77 -13.75 6.42 -1.76
CA ASP A 77 -14.75 7.00 -0.88
C ASP A 77 -14.50 6.57 0.58
N LEU A 78 -14.86 7.43 1.53
CA LEU A 78 -14.70 7.16 2.96
C LEU A 78 -15.44 5.87 3.38
N ASN A 79 -16.67 5.64 2.91
CA ASN A 79 -17.42 4.40 3.21
C ASN A 79 -16.63 3.15 2.76
N LYS A 80 -16.03 3.19 1.56
CA LYS A 80 -15.18 2.11 1.06
C LYS A 80 -13.96 1.93 1.95
N THR A 81 -13.28 3.03 2.27
CA THR A 81 -12.07 3.03 3.10
C THR A 81 -12.32 2.42 4.47
N LEU A 82 -13.43 2.79 5.13
CA LEU A 82 -13.82 2.24 6.43
C LEU A 82 -14.16 0.76 6.36
N ARG A 83 -14.87 0.32 5.30
CA ARG A 83 -15.14 -1.12 5.08
C ARG A 83 -13.87 -1.93 4.81
N LEU A 84 -12.90 -1.34 4.12
CA LEU A 84 -11.60 -1.96 3.89
C LEU A 84 -10.77 -2.02 5.18
N LEU A 85 -10.81 -0.97 6.00
CA LEU A 85 -10.20 -0.97 7.33
C LEU A 85 -10.82 -2.06 8.21
N HIS A 86 -12.15 -2.21 8.19
CA HIS A 86 -12.85 -3.26 8.96
C HIS A 86 -12.33 -4.67 8.65
N LYS A 87 -12.07 -4.93 7.36
CA LYS A 87 -11.46 -6.19 6.87
C LYS A 87 -9.95 -6.26 7.10
N SER A 88 -9.35 -5.20 7.63
CA SER A 88 -7.92 -5.01 7.79
C SER A 88 -7.14 -5.11 6.48
N ASN A 89 -7.64 -4.43 5.45
CA ASN A 89 -6.93 -4.37 4.17
C ASN A 89 -5.62 -3.58 4.33
N PRO A 90 -4.44 -4.16 4.03
CA PRO A 90 -3.15 -3.50 4.21
C PRO A 90 -2.99 -2.18 3.46
N THR A 91 -3.64 -2.03 2.31
CA THR A 91 -3.54 -0.82 1.48
C THR A 91 -3.94 0.44 2.26
N VAL A 92 -4.95 0.33 3.14
CA VAL A 92 -5.35 1.45 3.99
C VAL A 92 -4.22 1.83 4.95
N PHE A 93 -3.59 0.85 5.60
CA PHE A 93 -2.45 1.09 6.49
C PHE A 93 -1.26 1.69 5.75
N GLU A 94 -0.97 1.21 4.54
CA GLU A 94 0.11 1.74 3.70
C GLU A 94 -0.10 3.22 3.35
N TRP A 95 -1.32 3.61 2.93
CA TRP A 95 -1.60 5.00 2.58
C TRP A 95 -1.39 5.95 3.77
N PHE A 96 -1.78 5.54 4.98
CA PHE A 96 -1.57 6.34 6.20
C PHE A 96 -0.14 6.29 6.76
N SER A 97 0.68 5.37 6.26
CA SER A 97 2.12 5.26 6.54
C SER A 97 2.98 5.92 5.46
N SER A 98 2.38 6.50 4.42
CA SER A 98 3.14 7.12 3.34
C SER A 98 3.98 8.31 3.83
N PRO A 99 5.27 8.38 3.47
CA PRO A 99 6.14 9.49 3.87
C PRO A 99 5.87 10.77 3.06
N ILE A 100 5.15 10.68 1.93
CA ILE A 100 4.91 11.80 1.02
C ILE A 100 3.42 12.13 1.02
N ILE A 101 3.07 13.23 1.69
CA ILE A 101 1.69 13.72 1.82
C ILE A 101 1.48 14.92 0.88
N TYR A 102 0.46 14.82 0.02
CA TYR A 102 0.04 15.89 -0.87
C TYR A 102 -1.02 16.79 -0.25
N GLN A 103 -2.01 16.19 0.44
CA GLN A 103 -3.09 16.90 1.12
C GLN A 103 -3.50 16.11 2.35
N THR A 104 -3.88 16.80 3.42
CA THR A 104 -4.36 16.16 4.65
C THR A 104 -5.37 17.06 5.34
N SER A 105 -6.15 16.48 6.24
CA SER A 105 -7.17 17.17 7.04
C SER A 105 -7.14 16.64 8.49
N PRO A 106 -7.81 17.31 9.45
CA PRO A 106 -7.89 16.82 10.83
C PRO A 106 -8.44 15.40 10.97
N PHE A 107 -9.22 14.93 9.99
CA PHE A 107 -9.68 13.53 9.92
C PHE A 107 -8.51 12.54 9.97
N ALA A 108 -7.40 12.81 9.25
CA ALA A 108 -6.33 11.84 9.10
C ALA A 108 -5.68 11.46 10.44
N SER A 109 -5.50 12.45 11.33
CA SER A 109 -4.97 12.23 12.67
C SER A 109 -5.92 11.41 13.53
N ARG A 110 -7.23 11.74 13.52
CA ARG A 110 -8.26 10.97 14.26
C ARG A 110 -8.34 9.54 13.76
N PHE A 111 -8.30 9.36 12.44
CA PHE A 111 -8.40 8.05 11.82
C PHE A 111 -7.20 7.17 12.14
N LYS A 112 -5.97 7.73 12.14
CA LYS A 112 -4.75 6.97 12.44
C LYS A 112 -4.79 6.32 13.83
N SER A 113 -5.35 7.00 14.83
CA SER A 113 -5.55 6.42 16.16
C SER A 113 -6.53 5.24 16.14
N LEU A 114 -7.63 5.35 15.38
CA LEU A 114 -8.63 4.29 15.26
C LEU A 114 -8.09 3.07 14.51
N MET A 115 -7.24 3.26 13.49
CA MET A 115 -6.74 2.18 12.64
C MET A 115 -6.06 1.05 13.43
N GLN A 116 -5.37 1.36 14.52
CA GLN A 116 -4.67 0.37 15.34
C GLN A 116 -5.62 -0.69 15.89
N GLU A 117 -6.85 -0.31 16.26
CA GLU A 117 -7.87 -1.22 16.77
C GLU A 117 -8.40 -2.18 15.70
N TYR A 118 -8.25 -1.81 14.43
CA TYR A 118 -8.72 -2.58 13.28
C TYR A 118 -7.62 -3.36 12.58
N PHE A 119 -6.38 -3.31 13.09
CA PHE A 119 -5.29 -4.10 12.54
C PHE A 119 -5.44 -5.59 12.85
N SER A 120 -5.27 -6.42 11.82
CA SER A 120 -5.31 -7.87 11.83
C SER A 120 -3.99 -8.37 11.29
N SER A 121 -3.20 -9.02 12.14
CA SER A 121 -1.98 -9.67 11.69
C SER A 121 -2.32 -10.77 10.69
N LYS A 122 -3.32 -11.62 10.98
CA LYS A 122 -3.66 -12.76 10.13
C LYS A 122 -4.18 -12.33 8.74
N ASN A 123 -5.10 -11.38 8.66
CA ASN A 123 -5.62 -10.92 7.36
C ASN A 123 -4.53 -10.19 6.55
N SER A 124 -3.73 -9.35 7.22
CA SER A 124 -2.66 -8.61 6.55
C SER A 124 -1.60 -9.56 6.00
N LEU A 125 -1.23 -10.58 6.77
CA LEU A 125 -0.29 -11.62 6.34
C LEU A 125 -0.79 -12.38 5.12
N TRP A 126 -2.05 -12.81 5.10
CA TRP A 126 -2.64 -13.48 3.94
C TRP A 126 -2.64 -12.61 2.68
N HIS A 127 -2.92 -11.32 2.84
CA HIS A 127 -2.92 -10.37 1.74
C HIS A 127 -1.51 -10.20 1.14
N TYR A 128 -0.51 -9.90 1.98
CA TYR A 128 0.87 -9.73 1.52
C TYR A 128 1.46 -11.01 0.93
N ILE A 129 1.23 -12.17 1.55
CA ILE A 129 1.81 -13.43 1.05
C ILE A 129 1.20 -13.86 -0.27
N SER A 130 -0.11 -13.63 -0.45
CA SER A 130 -0.79 -13.91 -1.74
C SER A 130 -0.25 -12.99 -2.84
N MET A 131 0.00 -11.72 -2.50
CA MET A 131 0.64 -10.76 -3.43
C MET A 131 2.06 -11.20 -3.79
N ALA A 132 2.87 -11.61 -2.81
CA ALA A 132 4.22 -12.12 -3.03
C ALA A 132 4.21 -13.34 -3.96
N GLU A 133 3.38 -14.34 -3.65
CA GLU A 133 3.29 -15.59 -4.39
C GLU A 133 2.86 -15.38 -5.85
N ASN A 134 1.87 -14.50 -6.08
CA ASN A 134 1.42 -14.16 -7.43
C ASN A 134 2.50 -13.43 -8.22
N ASN A 135 3.13 -12.40 -7.64
CA ASN A 135 4.20 -11.64 -8.31
C ASN A 135 5.45 -12.51 -8.58
N ASN A 136 5.80 -13.41 -7.65
CA ASN A 136 6.93 -14.32 -7.82
C ASN A 136 6.69 -15.25 -9.02
N ARG A 137 5.50 -15.89 -9.05
CA ARG A 137 5.09 -16.80 -10.11
C ARG A 137 5.00 -16.13 -11.47
N GLU A 138 4.56 -14.89 -11.52
CA GLU A 138 4.36 -14.18 -12.79
C GLU A 138 5.67 -13.61 -13.35
N TYR A 139 6.59 -13.15 -12.49
CA TYR A 139 7.68 -12.28 -12.95
C TYR A 139 9.10 -12.79 -12.71
N LEU A 140 9.34 -13.73 -11.78
CA LEU A 140 10.70 -14.05 -11.32
C LEU A 140 11.25 -15.41 -11.78
N HIS A 141 10.59 -16.09 -12.72
CA HIS A 141 11.02 -17.42 -13.20
C HIS A 141 11.87 -17.42 -14.49
N GLY A 142 11.96 -16.30 -15.21
CA GLY A 142 12.82 -16.21 -16.41
C GLY A 142 14.30 -16.02 -16.08
N ASP A 143 15.18 -16.31 -17.06
CA ASP A 143 16.63 -16.08 -16.92
C ASP A 143 16.97 -14.61 -16.75
N ARG A 144 16.18 -13.74 -17.39
CA ARG A 144 16.27 -12.28 -17.26
C ARG A 144 14.94 -11.71 -16.80
N VAL A 145 15.00 -10.84 -15.80
CA VAL A 145 13.82 -10.27 -15.13
C VAL A 145 13.99 -8.77 -14.93
N LYS A 146 12.87 -8.04 -14.80
CA LYS A 146 12.92 -6.60 -14.49
C LYS A 146 13.27 -6.41 -13.01
N ALA A 147 14.27 -5.57 -12.71
CA ALA A 147 14.70 -5.31 -11.33
C ALA A 147 13.54 -4.88 -10.41
N LYS A 148 12.63 -4.01 -10.90
CA LYS A 148 11.43 -3.56 -10.17
C LYS A 148 10.56 -4.72 -9.64
N LYS A 149 10.51 -5.85 -10.35
CA LYS A 149 9.66 -6.99 -9.97
C LYS A 149 10.19 -7.74 -8.74
N TYR A 150 11.50 -7.70 -8.46
CA TYR A 150 12.03 -8.21 -7.20
C TYR A 150 11.44 -7.47 -6.00
N PHE A 151 11.34 -6.14 -6.06
CA PHE A 151 10.76 -5.35 -4.97
C PHE A 151 9.27 -5.62 -4.74
N TYR A 152 8.55 -6.02 -5.80
CA TYR A 152 7.14 -6.40 -5.72
C TYR A 152 6.91 -7.78 -5.05
N VAL A 153 7.99 -8.56 -4.84
CA VAL A 153 7.96 -9.81 -4.09
C VAL A 153 8.66 -9.64 -2.73
N LEU A 154 9.82 -8.99 -2.70
CA LEU A 154 10.58 -8.69 -1.49
C LEU A 154 9.75 -7.90 -0.49
N ARG A 155 9.15 -6.78 -0.91
CA ARG A 155 8.46 -5.90 0.04
C ARG A 155 7.32 -6.64 0.76
N PRO A 156 6.39 -7.36 0.09
CA PRO A 156 5.38 -8.16 0.78
C PRO A 156 5.97 -9.27 1.67
N VAL A 157 7.06 -9.94 1.27
CA VAL A 157 7.74 -10.94 2.12
C VAL A 157 8.30 -10.30 3.40
N LEU A 158 8.99 -9.17 3.29
CA LEU A 158 9.54 -8.45 4.46
C LEU A 158 8.43 -7.85 5.32
N ALA A 159 7.34 -7.36 4.71
CA ALA A 159 6.14 -6.93 5.43
C ALA A 159 5.54 -8.08 6.25
N CYS A 160 5.48 -9.30 5.69
CA CYS A 160 5.04 -10.47 6.45
C CYS A 160 5.97 -10.78 7.63
N ARG A 161 7.29 -10.71 7.42
CA ARG A 161 8.28 -10.93 8.50
C ARG A 161 8.11 -9.89 9.62
N TRP A 162 7.95 -8.62 9.26
CA TRP A 162 7.67 -7.54 10.20
C TRP A 162 6.41 -7.82 11.03
N ILE A 163 5.30 -8.18 10.39
CA ILE A 163 4.04 -8.45 11.09
C ILE A 163 4.18 -9.67 12.03
N LEU A 164 4.86 -10.72 11.59
CA LEU A 164 5.12 -11.90 12.42
C LEU A 164 5.99 -11.59 13.64
N GLU A 165 6.93 -10.66 13.52
CA GLU A 165 7.85 -10.29 14.61
C GLU A 165 7.26 -9.22 15.54
N LYS A 166 6.71 -8.14 14.97
CA LYS A 166 6.30 -6.93 15.69
C LYS A 166 4.81 -6.88 16.00
N GLY A 167 3.98 -7.63 15.28
CA GLY A 167 2.52 -7.62 15.45
C GLY A 167 1.85 -6.29 15.07
N THR A 168 2.51 -5.46 14.26
CA THR A 168 2.04 -4.13 13.84
C THR A 168 2.01 -3.99 12.32
N PRO A 169 1.28 -3.00 11.77
CA PRO A 169 1.39 -2.67 10.36
C PRO A 169 2.84 -2.36 9.97
N PRO A 170 3.33 -2.86 8.81
CA PRO A 170 4.67 -2.58 8.33
C PRO A 170 4.84 -1.11 7.92
N PRO A 171 6.06 -0.55 7.99
CA PRO A 171 6.35 0.78 7.47
C PRO A 171 6.22 0.82 5.94
N MET A 172 6.04 2.03 5.40
CA MET A 172 5.92 2.22 3.95
C MET A 172 7.29 2.12 3.25
N LEU A 173 8.34 2.66 3.89
CA LEU A 173 9.69 2.67 3.34
C LEU A 173 10.27 1.26 3.25
N PHE A 174 10.76 0.92 2.07
CA PHE A 174 11.37 -0.38 1.82
C PHE A 174 12.67 -0.57 2.62
N THR A 175 13.46 0.49 2.77
CA THR A 175 14.72 0.46 3.53
C THR A 175 14.51 0.10 4.99
N GLU A 176 13.44 0.60 5.64
CA GLU A 176 13.12 0.21 7.02
C GLU A 176 12.81 -1.29 7.16
N LEU A 177 12.08 -1.85 6.19
CA LEU A 177 11.82 -3.29 6.14
C LEU A 177 13.10 -4.08 5.89
N MET A 178 13.91 -3.63 4.93
CA MET A 178 15.18 -4.26 4.57
C MET A 178 16.15 -4.29 5.76
N ASP A 179 16.32 -3.16 6.42
CA ASP A 179 17.22 -2.98 7.58
C ASP A 179 16.82 -3.85 8.76
N SER A 180 15.50 -4.00 8.98
CA SER A 180 14.98 -4.75 10.11
C SER A 180 14.87 -6.26 9.85
N GLN A 181 14.64 -6.70 8.61
CA GLN A 181 14.16 -8.06 8.33
C GLN A 181 15.12 -8.91 7.48
N LEU A 182 16.18 -8.33 6.91
CA LEU A 182 17.20 -9.08 6.17
C LEU A 182 18.48 -9.29 6.99
N ASP A 183 19.11 -10.45 6.79
CA ASP A 183 20.45 -10.74 7.30
C ASP A 183 21.54 -10.08 6.46
N GLY A 184 22.76 -10.00 7.00
CA GLY A 184 23.85 -9.24 6.37
C GLY A 184 24.23 -9.69 4.96
N ARG A 185 24.09 -10.98 4.61
CA ARG A 185 24.45 -11.44 3.25
C ARG A 185 23.36 -11.08 2.24
N LEU A 186 22.10 -11.33 2.57
CA LEU A 186 20.99 -10.99 1.68
C LEU A 186 20.79 -9.48 1.58
N ARG A 187 21.02 -8.76 2.67
CA ARG A 187 20.94 -7.30 2.72
C ARG A 187 21.86 -6.65 1.68
N VAL A 188 23.13 -7.05 1.60
CA VAL A 188 24.07 -6.51 0.60
C VAL A 188 23.56 -6.73 -0.83
N ILE A 189 23.06 -7.93 -1.14
CA ILE A 189 22.50 -8.24 -2.46
C ILE A 189 21.30 -7.35 -2.79
N VAL A 190 20.45 -7.07 -1.81
CA VAL A 190 19.26 -6.23 -1.98
C VAL A 190 19.62 -4.75 -2.05
N GLU A 191 20.65 -4.31 -1.33
CA GLU A 191 21.22 -2.96 -1.42
C GLU A 191 21.79 -2.69 -2.81
N ASP A 192 22.60 -3.60 -3.36
CA ASP A 192 23.14 -3.51 -4.72
C ASP A 192 22.00 -3.44 -5.77
N LEU A 193 20.97 -4.28 -5.59
CA LEU A 193 19.81 -4.29 -6.46
C LEU A 193 18.99 -2.99 -6.36
N LEU A 194 18.90 -2.41 -5.16
CA LEU A 194 18.21 -1.15 -4.90
C LEU A 194 18.94 0.02 -5.54
N GLU A 195 20.26 0.09 -5.37
CA GLU A 195 21.11 1.11 -6.00
C GLU A 195 20.98 1.05 -7.52
N MET A 196 21.12 -0.15 -8.10
CA MET A 196 20.91 -0.35 -9.54
C MET A 196 19.52 0.12 -9.98
N LYS A 197 18.47 -0.27 -9.24
CA LYS A 197 17.09 0.09 -9.59
C LYS A 197 16.87 1.60 -9.57
N ILE A 198 17.40 2.32 -8.58
CA ILE A 198 17.21 3.77 -8.44
C ILE A 198 17.90 4.53 -9.57
N HIS A 199 19.05 4.05 -10.04
CA HIS A 199 19.85 4.74 -11.06
C HIS A 199 19.52 4.34 -12.50
N ALA A 200 18.77 3.25 -12.70
CA ALA A 200 18.42 2.76 -14.02
C ALA A 200 16.94 2.94 -14.39
N PRO A 201 16.61 3.00 -15.70
CA PRO A 201 15.23 2.98 -16.17
C PRO A 201 14.50 1.70 -15.73
N GLU A 202 13.21 1.80 -15.43
CA GLU A 202 12.43 0.66 -14.92
C GLU A 202 12.32 -0.52 -15.90
N VAL A 203 12.61 -0.27 -17.19
CA VAL A 203 12.62 -1.29 -18.25
C VAL A 203 13.87 -2.17 -18.24
N GLN A 204 14.90 -1.84 -17.45
CA GLN A 204 16.14 -2.61 -17.43
C GLN A 204 15.90 -4.05 -16.94
N GLN A 205 16.34 -5.01 -17.75
CA GLN A 205 16.37 -6.42 -17.38
C GLN A 205 17.74 -6.79 -16.83
N ILE A 206 17.72 -7.53 -15.74
CA ILE A 206 18.90 -8.08 -15.06
C ILE A 206 18.83 -9.60 -15.12
N ASP A 207 19.98 -10.24 -14.98
CA ASP A 207 20.01 -11.69 -14.78
C ASP A 207 19.34 -12.04 -13.46
N ARG A 208 18.66 -13.19 -13.44
CA ARG A 208 18.02 -13.69 -12.24
C ARG A 208 19.06 -13.93 -11.14
N ILE A 209 18.77 -13.40 -9.95
CA ILE A 209 19.61 -13.55 -8.76
C ILE A 209 19.17 -14.80 -8.00
N ASP A 210 19.78 -15.95 -8.34
CA ASP A 210 19.38 -17.26 -7.80
C ASP A 210 19.32 -17.36 -6.28
N SER A 211 20.25 -16.71 -5.57
CA SER A 211 20.24 -16.67 -4.10
C SER A 211 19.01 -15.95 -3.56
N LEU A 212 18.57 -14.88 -4.24
CA LEU A 212 17.41 -14.10 -3.85
C LEU A 212 16.11 -14.86 -4.17
N ASN A 213 16.02 -15.49 -5.34
CA ASN A 213 14.90 -16.36 -5.69
C ASN A 213 14.72 -17.49 -4.67
N ARG A 214 15.80 -18.19 -4.31
CA ARG A 214 15.76 -19.25 -3.30
C ARG A 214 15.27 -18.73 -1.94
N TYR A 215 15.73 -17.55 -1.54
CA TYR A 215 15.26 -16.90 -0.31
C TYR A 215 13.77 -16.58 -0.36
N LEU A 216 13.28 -16.04 -1.48
CA LEU A 216 11.87 -15.69 -1.67
C LEU A 216 10.99 -16.94 -1.66
N ASP A 217 11.34 -17.98 -2.40
CA ASP A 217 10.58 -19.24 -2.46
C ASP A 217 10.50 -19.90 -1.07
N THR A 218 11.64 -19.98 -0.36
CA THR A 218 11.71 -20.54 0.99
C THR A 218 10.90 -19.71 1.99
N SER A 219 11.02 -18.38 1.91
CA SER A 219 10.29 -17.47 2.80
C SER A 219 8.79 -17.52 2.56
N ILE A 220 8.35 -17.59 1.30
CA ILE A 220 6.93 -17.70 0.97
C ILE A 220 6.35 -18.98 1.57
N ALA A 221 7.03 -20.11 1.42
CA ALA A 221 6.60 -21.38 2.00
C ALA A 221 6.55 -21.35 3.54
N ASP A 222 7.61 -20.89 4.20
CA ASP A 222 7.69 -20.78 5.67
C ASP A 222 6.59 -19.84 6.22
N ILE A 223 6.41 -18.66 5.62
CA ILE A 223 5.39 -17.70 6.04
C ILE A 223 3.99 -18.31 5.92
N LYS A 224 3.68 -19.02 4.81
CA LYS A 224 2.37 -19.68 4.64
C LYS A 224 2.11 -20.71 5.75
N GLN A 225 3.12 -21.49 6.12
CA GLN A 225 3.01 -22.45 7.23
C GLN A 225 2.75 -21.76 8.57
N ARG A 226 3.45 -20.66 8.86
CA ARG A 226 3.24 -19.86 10.07
C ARG A 226 1.83 -19.25 10.13
N ILE A 227 1.33 -18.72 9.01
CA ILE A 227 -0.02 -18.14 8.95
C ILE A 227 -1.10 -19.19 9.22
N ALA A 228 -0.90 -20.42 8.73
CA ALA A 228 -1.87 -21.51 8.87
C ALA A 228 -2.15 -21.88 10.34
N VAL A 229 -1.14 -21.76 11.22
CA VAL A 229 -1.26 -22.08 12.65
C VAL A 229 -1.67 -20.88 13.51
N LEU A 230 -1.81 -19.67 12.94
CA LEU A 230 -2.25 -18.52 13.71
C LEU A 230 -3.70 -18.68 14.18
N PRO A 231 -4.02 -18.29 15.43
CA PRO A 231 -5.39 -18.35 15.93
C PRO A 231 -6.33 -17.48 15.09
N ALA A 232 -7.63 -17.76 15.18
CA ALA A 232 -8.62 -16.84 14.66
C ALA A 232 -8.61 -15.56 15.51
N GLU A 233 -8.71 -14.41 14.85
CA GLU A 233 -8.84 -13.13 15.53
C GLU A 233 -10.33 -12.80 15.77
N ALA A 234 -10.61 -12.07 16.84
CA ALA A 234 -11.97 -11.64 17.14
C ALA A 234 -12.53 -10.72 16.04
N PRO A 235 -13.84 -10.80 15.77
CA PRO A 235 -14.49 -9.87 14.85
C PRO A 235 -14.41 -8.44 15.40
N ARG A 236 -14.23 -7.48 14.49
CA ARG A 236 -14.20 -6.05 14.83
C ARG A 236 -15.61 -5.48 14.74
N ASP A 237 -15.94 -4.57 15.65
CA ASP A 237 -17.23 -3.90 15.66
C ASP A 237 -17.30 -2.74 14.65
N TRP A 238 -18.51 -2.43 14.19
CA TRP A 238 -18.78 -1.34 13.26
C TRP A 238 -19.03 0.01 13.95
N ALA A 239 -19.43 0.04 15.22
CA ALA A 239 -19.96 1.26 15.85
C ALA A 239 -18.97 2.44 15.81
N LYS A 240 -17.68 2.21 16.02
CA LYS A 240 -16.66 3.28 15.94
C LYS A 240 -16.45 3.78 14.51
N LEU A 241 -16.50 2.88 13.51
CA LEU A 241 -16.40 3.26 12.11
C LEU A 241 -17.65 4.02 11.66
N ASP A 242 -18.83 3.59 12.09
CA ASP A 242 -20.10 4.27 11.78
C ASP A 242 -20.14 5.67 12.41
N ALA A 243 -19.75 5.80 13.68
CA ALA A 243 -19.66 7.10 14.35
C ALA A 243 -18.67 8.03 13.64
N LEU A 244 -17.49 7.52 13.24
CA LEU A 244 -16.53 8.29 12.49
C LEU A 244 -17.09 8.71 11.12
N PHE A 245 -17.71 7.79 10.38
CA PHE A 245 -18.32 8.07 9.09
C PHE A 245 -19.33 9.20 9.17
N LEU A 246 -20.29 9.08 10.10
CA LEU A 246 -21.36 10.07 10.29
C LEU A 246 -20.80 11.45 10.65
N SER A 247 -19.73 11.52 11.45
CA SER A 247 -19.11 12.80 11.81
C SER A 247 -18.40 13.53 10.65
N GLU A 248 -18.18 12.86 9.51
CA GLU A 248 -17.61 13.47 8.30
C GLU A 248 -18.66 13.91 7.27
N LEU A 249 -19.96 13.59 7.49
CA LEU A 249 -21.06 13.86 6.57
C LEU A 249 -21.76 15.22 6.78
N GLY A 250 -21.43 15.95 7.84
CA GLY A 250 -22.05 17.23 8.21
C GLY A 250 -21.90 17.52 9.68
#